data_AF-A0A2T3ZR11-F1
#
_entry.id   AF-A0A2T3ZR11-F1
#
_cell.length_a   1.000
_cell.length_b   1.000
_cell.length_c   1.000
_cell.angle_alpha   90.00
_cell.angle_beta   90.00
_cell.angle_gamma   90.00
#
_symmetry.space_group_name_H-M   'P 1'
#
loop_
_entity.id
_entity.type
_entity.pdbx_description
1 polymer ?
#
loop_
_entity_poly.entity_id
_entity_poly.type
_entity_poly.pdbx_seq_one_letter_code
_entity_poly.pdbx_strand_id
1 'polypeptide(L)'
;KLILFNLITKLPFLKELVIKVLYNSIFIIVNKFIKIAYFILFKEVSNIKELAYIIIKYIISNYKLLKDIIFNKRNIFIFKF
;
A
#
# COMPACT_ATOMS: atom_id res chain seq x y z
N LYS A 1 -8.75 15.26 5.10
CA LYS A 1 -7.85 14.36 5.87
C LYS A 1 -6.78 13.90 4.90
N LEU A 2 -5.52 14.25 5.16
CA LEU A 2 -4.43 13.96 4.23
C LEU A 2 -3.85 12.58 4.52
N ILE A 3 -4.00 11.67 3.56
CA ILE A 3 -3.43 10.32 3.61
C ILE A 3 -2.37 10.21 2.52
N LEU A 4 -1.22 9.69 2.92
CA LEU A 4 -0.08 9.49 2.05
C LEU A 4 0.13 8.00 1.83
N PHE A 5 0.26 7.62 0.58
CA PHE A 5 0.54 6.24 0.17
C PHE A 5 1.91 6.17 -0.48
N ASN A 6 2.68 5.15 -0.12
CA ASN A 6 4.01 4.91 -0.68
C ASN A 6 4.23 3.41 -0.88
N LEU A 7 5.00 3.06 -1.92
CA LEU A 7 5.36 1.68 -2.24
C LEU A 7 6.88 1.57 -2.24
N ILE A 8 7.44 0.63 -1.49
CA ILE A 8 8.85 0.28 -1.57
C ILE A 8 8.92 -1.09 -2.21
N THR A 9 9.62 -1.21 -3.34
CA THR A 9 9.78 -2.47 -4.09
C THR A 9 11.25 -2.89 -4.14
N LYS A 10 11.52 -4.08 -4.68
CA LYS A 10 12.88 -4.63 -4.86
C LYS A 10 13.69 -4.75 -3.55
N LEU A 11 13.02 -5.01 -2.43
CA LEU A 11 13.68 -5.32 -1.16
C LEU A 11 14.24 -6.75 -1.18
N PRO A 12 15.22 -7.06 -0.31
CA PRO A 12 15.61 -8.44 -0.05
C PRO A 12 14.39 -9.28 0.34
N PHE A 13 14.32 -10.52 -0.15
CA PHE A 13 13.18 -11.39 0.13
C PHE A 13 13.08 -11.71 1.61
N LEU A 14 11.95 -11.34 2.22
CA LEU A 14 11.55 -11.75 3.55
C LEU A 14 10.65 -12.98 3.44
N LYS A 15 11.10 -14.09 4.03
CA LYS A 15 10.31 -15.32 4.13
C LYS A 15 9.53 -15.32 5.43
N GLU A 16 8.21 -15.27 5.34
CA GLU A 16 7.36 -15.44 6.51
C GLU A 16 7.25 -16.92 6.86
N LEU A 17 7.61 -17.28 8.08
CA LEU A 17 7.80 -18.69 8.49
C LEU A 17 6.49 -19.49 8.50
N VAL A 18 5.38 -18.83 8.84
CA VAL A 18 4.06 -19.47 8.99
C VAL A 18 3.44 -19.79 7.63
N ILE A 19 3.38 -18.81 6.74
CA ILE A 19 2.70 -18.93 5.43
C ILE A 19 3.68 -19.39 4.34
N LYS A 20 4.99 -19.39 4.63
CA LYS A 20 6.09 -19.71 3.69
C LYS A 20 6.11 -18.82 2.43
N VAL A 21 5.46 -17.66 2.49
CA VAL A 21 5.40 -16.68 1.40
C VAL A 21 6.65 -15.79 1.46
N LEU A 22 7.13 -15.42 0.27
CA LEU A 22 8.22 -14.47 0.09
C LEU A 22 7.65 -13.10 -0.27
N TYR A 23 7.97 -12.11 0.55
CA TYR A 23 7.68 -10.71 0.30
C TYR A 23 8.97 -10.01 -0.07
N ASN A 24 8.91 -9.07 -1.00
CA ASN A 24 10.06 -8.25 -1.41
C ASN A 24 9.65 -6.78 -1.55
N SER A 25 8.49 -6.42 -1.03
CA SER A 25 7.94 -5.10 -1.17
C SER A 25 7.05 -4.74 0.02
N ILE A 26 6.94 -3.45 0.31
CA ILE A 26 6.20 -2.89 1.45
C ILE A 26 5.31 -1.76 0.93
N PHE A 27 4.02 -1.85 1.22
CA PHE A 27 3.07 -0.76 1.03
C PHE A 27 2.88 0.00 2.34
N ILE A 28 3.01 1.32 2.27
CA ILE A 28 3.00 2.21 3.42
C ILE A 28 1.81 3.16 3.30
N ILE A 29 1.02 3.22 4.37
CA ILE A 29 -0.14 4.12 4.47
C ILE A 29 0.07 5.01 5.68
N VAL A 30 0.17 6.32 5.48
CA VAL A 30 0.35 7.29 6.56
C VAL A 30 -0.86 8.19 6.65
N ASN A 31 -1.54 8.17 7.79
CA ASN A 31 -2.55 9.16 8.11
C ASN A 31 -1.91 10.28 8.93
N LYS A 32 -1.66 11.43 8.29
CA LYS A 32 -1.00 12.57 8.94
C LYS A 32 -1.85 13.19 10.06
N PHE A 33 -3.17 13.04 10.02
CA PHE A 33 -4.06 13.62 11.03
C PHE A 33 -3.95 12.88 12.37
N ILE A 34 -3.94 11.55 12.33
CA ILE A 34 -3.87 10.69 13.54
C ILE A 34 -2.40 10.35 13.89
N LYS A 35 -1.44 10.71 13.03
CA LYS A 35 -0.01 10.36 13.15
C LYS A 35 0.25 8.85 13.23
N ILE A 36 -0.57 8.05 12.52
CA ILE A 36 -0.42 6.60 12.43
C ILE A 36 0.11 6.22 11.04
N ALA A 37 1.01 5.24 11.01
CA ALA A 37 1.50 4.60 9.81
C ALA A 37 1.21 3.09 9.84
N TYR A 38 0.75 2.56 8.72
CA TYR A 38 0.53 1.14 8.49
C TYR A 38 1.51 0.64 7.44
N PHE A 39 2.09 -0.53 7.68
CA PHE A 39 3.01 -1.21 6.78
C PHE A 39 2.42 -2.56 6.40
N ILE A 40 2.26 -2.79 5.10
CA ILE A 40 1.67 -4.01 4.55
C ILE A 40 2.72 -4.67 3.67
N LEU A 41 3.10 -5.89 4.02
CA LEU A 41 4.03 -6.69 3.22
C LEU A 41 3.33 -7.20 1.97
N PHE A 42 4.03 -7.13 0.83
CA PHE A 42 3.50 -7.61 -0.44
C PHE A 42 4.61 -8.24 -1.30
N LYS A 43 4.22 -9.19 -2.15
CA LYS A 43 5.11 -9.82 -3.13
C LYS A 43 5.02 -9.04 -4.42
N GLU A 44 6.12 -8.50 -4.97
CA GLU A 44 6.16 -7.60 -6.13
C GLU A 44 5.42 -8.12 -7.37
N VAL A 45 5.32 -9.44 -7.50
CA VAL A 45 4.58 -10.14 -8.59
C VAL A 45 3.05 -10.13 -8.35
N SER A 46 2.58 -9.71 -7.18
CA SER A 46 1.15 -9.58 -6.89
C SER A 46 0.56 -8.53 -7.83
N ASN A 47 -0.57 -8.87 -8.41
CA ASN A 47 -1.15 -8.13 -9.52
C ASN A 47 -1.39 -6.67 -9.09
N ILE A 48 -1.04 -5.70 -9.94
CA ILE A 48 -1.32 -4.27 -9.70
C ILE A 48 -2.79 -4.06 -9.26
N LYS A 49 -3.71 -4.87 -9.78
CA LYS A 49 -5.12 -4.92 -9.37
C LYS A 49 -5.35 -5.30 -7.91
N GLU A 50 -4.60 -6.24 -7.34
CA GLU A 50 -4.69 -6.63 -5.93
C GLU A 50 -4.28 -5.46 -5.03
N LEU A 51 -3.22 -4.75 -5.40
CA LEU A 51 -2.77 -3.56 -4.67
C LEU A 51 -3.86 -2.46 -4.70
N ALA A 52 -4.46 -2.20 -5.86
CA ALA A 52 -5.58 -1.27 -5.97
C ALA A 52 -6.78 -1.70 -5.12
N TYR A 53 -7.12 -2.98 -5.12
CA TYR A 53 -8.19 -3.53 -4.30
C TYR A 53 -7.92 -3.33 -2.80
N ILE A 54 -6.71 -3.63 -2.33
CA ILE A 54 -6.31 -3.42 -0.93
C ILE A 54 -6.41 -1.94 -0.55
N ILE A 55 -5.97 -1.03 -1.43
CA ILE A 55 -6.06 0.41 -1.21
C ILE A 55 -7.51 0.86 -1.10
N ILE A 56 -8.36 0.51 -2.08
CA ILE A 56 -9.78 0.88 -2.10
C ILE A 56 -10.48 0.32 -0.85
N LYS A 57 -10.24 -0.95 -0.52
CA LYS A 57 -10.82 -1.60 0.66
C LYS A 57 -10.39 -0.91 1.95
N TYR A 58 -9.09 -0.64 2.12
CA TYR A 58 -8.58 0.07 3.29
C TYR A 58 -9.18 1.47 3.42
N ILE A 59 -9.30 2.20 2.30
CA ILE A 59 -9.91 3.53 2.27
C ILE A 59 -11.36 3.46 2.71
N ILE A 60 -12.18 2.60 2.09
CA ILE A 60 -13.61 2.49 2.38
C ILE A 60 -13.85 2.03 3.83
N SER A 61 -13.07 1.06 4.33
CA SER A 61 -13.25 0.52 5.68
C SER A 61 -12.86 1.50 6.78
N ASN A 62 -11.83 2.33 6.58
CA ASN A 62 -11.32 3.25 7.61
C ASN A 62 -11.79 4.69 7.43
N TYR A 63 -12.27 5.07 6.24
CA TYR A 63 -12.62 6.43 5.88
C TYR A 63 -13.92 6.46 5.05
N LYS A 64 -14.84 7.37 5.39
CA LYS A 64 -16.18 7.45 4.77
C LYS A 64 -16.16 7.78 3.26
N LEU A 65 -15.10 8.45 2.81
CA LEU A 65 -14.59 8.62 1.44
C LEU A 65 -13.40 9.60 1.58
N LEU A 66 -12.24 9.34 0.98
CA LEU A 66 -11.13 10.30 1.08
C LEU A 66 -11.31 11.42 0.06
N LYS A 67 -11.25 12.67 0.54
CA LYS A 67 -11.23 13.86 -0.32
C LYS A 67 -9.93 13.97 -1.11
N ASP A 68 -8.80 13.76 -0.43
CA ASP A 68 -7.47 13.95 -1.02
C ASP A 68 -6.59 12.73 -0.72
N ILE A 69 -5.96 12.22 -1.78
CA ILE A 69 -4.99 11.14 -1.71
C ILE A 69 -3.71 11.59 -2.39
N ILE A 70 -2.58 11.51 -1.68
CA ILE A 70 -1.28 11.88 -2.23
C ILE A 70 -0.44 10.62 -2.44
N PHE A 71 -0.11 10.36 -3.70
CA PHE A 71 0.81 9.30 -4.12
C PHE A 71 2.16 9.88 -4.52
N ASN A 72 3.23 9.17 -4.20
CA ASN A 72 4.55 9.50 -4.71
C ASN A 72 4.68 9.10 -6.19
N LYS A 73 4.87 10.08 -7.08
CA LYS A 73 4.90 9.92 -8.55
C LYS A 73 5.99 8.95 -9.06
N ARG A 74 7.01 8.65 -8.26
CA ARG A 74 8.05 7.66 -8.61
C ARG A 74 7.55 6.21 -8.60
N ASN A 75 6.49 5.93 -7.85
CA ASN A 75 6.03 4.57 -7.61
C ASN A 75 4.74 4.33 -8.39
N ILE A 76 4.82 3.48 -9.42
CA ILE A 76 3.85 2.59 -10.15
C ILE A 76 2.34 2.96 -10.21
N PHE A 77 1.82 3.86 -9.40
CA PHE A 77 0.45 4.35 -9.37
C PHE A 77 0.19 5.38 -10.46
N ILE A 78 0.21 4.94 -11.72
CA ILE A 78 -0.53 5.58 -12.80
C ILE A 78 -1.62 4.59 -13.19
N PHE A 79 -2.70 4.55 -12.40
CA PHE A 79 -3.90 3.84 -12.81
C PHE A 79 -4.70 4.75 -13.74
N LYS A 80 -4.78 4.39 -15.02
CA LYS A 80 -5.92 4.78 -15.85
C LYS A 80 -7.08 3.89 -15.43
N PHE A 81 -8.06 4.46 -14.74
CA PHE A 81 -9.41 3.90 -14.69
C PHE A 81 -10.14 4.29 -15.97
#